data_AF-A0A1U9KMF9-F1
#
_entry.id   AF-A0A1U9KMF9-F1
#
_cell.length_a   1.000
_cell.length_b   1.000
_cell.length_c   1.000
_cell.angle_alpha   90.00
_cell.angle_beta   90.00
_cell.angle_gamma   90.00
#
_symmetry.space_group_name_H-M   'P 1'
#
loop_
_entity.id
_entity.type
_entity.pdbx_description
1 polymer ?
#
loop_
_entity_poly.entity_id
_entity_poly.type
_entity_poly.pdbx_seq_one_letter_code
_entity_poly.pdbx_strand_id
1 'polypeptide(L)'
;MTFFAIRGSRQLTSEEFLAHLALAIRLENVGVLLGAGASKGVGGMVMADVWALLTSEYDEQVQFLRDNKFLPDGEQGNVELLLDRLEIACLDGERIGADLTKLKAARHALRKVVLRAAILDEKLWSEPDQAILNPKLSDHIRLVSRLAGNRQPGQAAPWAFTTNYDLALEWSAEALGLHCVNGFSGTHDRAFRPSSFDLGLRNVQARGEARFGTYNLYLGKLHGSISWTASMSGSVCELPSASVKPLVDQFIASDQPDNWPGFMIFPGASKFVQTTAFVYGEVIRRFTEFLSRPNACLIVNGYGFTDDHINRLIVSALQNPTLQLIIYLPEIDRLGIYDTLAATGEAIKRLRT
;
A
#
# COMPACT_ATOMS: atom_id res chain seq x y z
N MET A 1 1.73 5.87 -27.60
CA MET A 1 1.20 6.86 -26.66
C MET A 1 2.06 8.09 -26.75
N THR A 2 1.47 9.28 -26.87
CA THR A 2 2.19 10.55 -26.87
C THR A 2 2.63 10.85 -25.44
N PHE A 3 3.90 11.19 -25.21
CA PHE A 3 4.39 11.53 -23.88
C PHE A 3 3.67 12.79 -23.36
N PHE A 4 3.11 12.72 -22.15
CA PHE A 4 2.36 13.81 -21.54
C PHE A 4 2.81 14.03 -20.09
N ALA A 5 3.27 15.25 -19.79
CA ALA A 5 3.66 15.66 -18.45
C ALA A 5 3.37 17.15 -18.25
N ILE A 6 2.86 17.51 -17.07
CA ILE A 6 2.57 18.90 -16.67
C ILE A 6 3.29 19.20 -15.37
N ARG A 7 3.80 20.43 -15.24
CA ARG A 7 4.28 21.00 -13.98
C ARG A 7 3.59 22.35 -13.74
N GLY A 8 2.76 22.42 -12.69
CA GLY A 8 1.89 23.57 -12.47
C GLY A 8 0.95 23.74 -13.65
N SER A 9 1.08 24.84 -14.40
CA SER A 9 0.32 25.11 -15.62
C SER A 9 1.09 24.83 -16.92
N ARG A 10 2.34 24.36 -16.85
CA ARG A 10 3.22 24.21 -18.03
C ARG A 10 3.34 22.75 -18.45
N GLN A 11 3.05 22.46 -19.72
CA GLN A 11 3.39 21.17 -20.33
C GLN A 11 4.91 21.04 -20.50
N LEU A 12 5.45 19.87 -20.16
CA LEU A 12 6.86 19.55 -20.26
C LEU A 12 7.16 18.72 -21.51
N THR A 13 8.33 18.94 -22.11
CA THR A 13 8.89 17.98 -23.05
C THR A 13 9.40 16.74 -22.32
N SER A 14 9.63 15.64 -23.05
CA SER A 14 10.19 14.41 -22.45
C SER A 14 11.56 14.66 -21.82
N GLU A 15 12.39 15.51 -22.43
CA GLU A 15 13.72 15.82 -21.91
C GLU A 15 13.64 16.64 -20.61
N GLU A 16 12.77 17.64 -20.57
CA GLU A 16 12.54 18.46 -19.37
C GLU A 16 11.99 17.62 -18.21
N PHE A 17 11.07 16.70 -18.49
CA PHE A 17 10.56 15.79 -17.47
C PHE A 17 11.65 14.87 -16.92
N LEU A 18 12.47 14.26 -17.79
CA LEU A 18 13.57 13.41 -17.35
C LEU A 18 14.60 14.18 -16.51
N ALA A 19 14.92 15.41 -16.90
CA ALA A 19 15.79 16.28 -16.12
C ALA A 19 15.19 16.61 -14.75
N HIS A 20 13.88 16.93 -14.69
CA HIS A 20 13.19 17.17 -13.43
C HIS A 20 13.15 15.93 -12.53
N LEU A 21 12.82 14.76 -13.08
CA LEU A 21 12.81 13.51 -12.33
C LEU A 21 14.22 13.19 -11.78
N ALA A 22 15.27 13.37 -12.59
CA ALA A 22 16.65 13.15 -12.17
C ALA A 22 17.08 14.07 -11.03
N LEU A 23 16.58 15.31 -10.99
CA LEU A 23 16.80 16.24 -9.88
C LEU A 23 15.98 15.85 -8.64
N ALA A 24 14.70 15.52 -8.84
CA ALA A 24 13.78 15.18 -7.76
C ALA A 24 14.25 13.94 -6.98
N ILE A 25 14.72 12.90 -7.67
CA ILE A 25 15.27 11.70 -7.02
C ILE A 25 16.57 11.97 -6.27
N ARG A 26 17.27 13.09 -6.48
CA ARG A 26 18.52 13.44 -5.75
C ARG A 26 18.29 14.28 -4.52
N LEU A 27 17.05 14.70 -4.28
CA LEU A 27 16.68 15.41 -3.07
C LEU A 27 17.02 14.60 -1.82
N GLU A 28 17.18 15.32 -0.70
CA GLU A 28 17.58 14.75 0.59
C GLU A 28 16.55 13.71 1.07
N ASN A 29 15.26 14.04 0.93
CA ASN A 29 14.15 13.19 1.34
C ASN A 29 13.43 12.72 0.08
N VAL A 30 13.49 11.42 -0.22
CA VAL A 30 12.81 10.85 -1.38
C VAL A 30 11.98 9.67 -0.93
N GLY A 31 10.77 9.60 -1.46
CA GLY A 31 9.91 8.46 -1.25
C GLY A 31 8.92 8.24 -2.37
N VAL A 32 8.30 7.08 -2.33
CA VAL A 32 7.26 6.65 -3.26
C VAL A 32 5.98 6.35 -2.51
N LEU A 33 4.83 6.58 -3.14
CA LEU A 33 3.54 6.05 -2.72
C LEU A 33 3.04 5.11 -3.81
N LEU A 34 2.99 3.82 -3.52
CA LEU A 34 2.52 2.79 -4.44
C LEU A 34 1.11 2.35 -4.08
N GLY A 35 0.23 2.30 -5.07
CA GLY A 35 -1.10 1.69 -4.93
C GLY A 35 -1.23 0.42 -5.76
N ALA A 36 -2.46 -0.13 -5.82
CA ALA A 36 -2.71 -1.43 -6.42
C ALA A 36 -2.29 -1.52 -7.89
N GLY A 37 -2.32 -0.39 -8.62
CA GLY A 37 -1.86 -0.31 -10.00
C GLY A 37 -0.37 -0.62 -10.17
N ALA A 38 0.46 -0.36 -9.15
CA ALA A 38 1.88 -0.70 -9.18
C ALA A 38 2.08 -2.22 -9.06
N SER A 39 1.32 -2.87 -8.17
CA SER A 39 1.39 -4.33 -7.95
C SER A 39 0.76 -5.15 -9.07
N LYS A 40 -0.04 -4.53 -9.96
CA LYS A 40 -0.66 -5.23 -11.10
C LYS A 40 0.35 -5.95 -12.00
N GLY A 41 1.51 -5.34 -12.23
CA GLY A 41 2.61 -5.96 -13.00
C GLY A 41 3.17 -7.23 -12.35
N VAL A 42 3.03 -7.37 -11.03
CA VAL A 42 3.50 -8.53 -10.25
C VAL A 42 2.44 -9.64 -10.18
N GLY A 43 1.24 -9.41 -10.72
CA GLY A 43 0.08 -10.31 -10.58
C GLY A 43 -0.94 -9.86 -9.54
N GLY A 44 -0.76 -8.68 -8.93
CA GLY A 44 -1.77 -8.07 -8.09
C GLY A 44 -3.00 -7.62 -8.88
N MET A 45 -4.08 -7.28 -8.17
CA MET A 45 -5.35 -6.85 -8.75
C MET A 45 -5.64 -5.39 -8.39
N VAL A 46 -6.09 -4.59 -9.36
CA VAL A 46 -6.69 -3.28 -9.03
C VAL A 46 -8.13 -3.47 -8.55
N MET A 47 -8.74 -2.45 -7.94
CA MET A 47 -10.10 -2.55 -7.41
C MET A 47 -11.13 -2.97 -8.46
N ALA A 48 -10.97 -2.56 -9.72
CA ALA A 48 -11.84 -3.01 -10.80
C ALA A 48 -11.75 -4.53 -11.05
N ASP A 49 -10.54 -5.11 -10.95
CA ASP A 49 -10.32 -6.55 -11.10
C ASP A 49 -10.91 -7.31 -9.89
N VAL A 50 -10.75 -6.77 -8.68
CA VAL A 50 -11.36 -7.27 -7.44
C VAL A 50 -12.88 -7.32 -7.54
N TRP A 51 -13.51 -6.23 -8.03
CA TRP A 51 -14.96 -6.18 -8.23
C TRP A 51 -15.44 -7.11 -9.32
N ALA A 52 -14.69 -7.24 -10.42
CA ALA A 52 -15.01 -8.19 -11.47
C ALA A 52 -15.00 -9.63 -10.93
N LEU A 53 -13.98 -9.99 -10.14
CA LEU A 53 -13.85 -11.30 -9.53
C LEU A 53 -14.96 -11.59 -8.52
N LEU A 54 -15.30 -10.61 -7.68
CA LEU A 54 -16.39 -10.73 -6.73
C LEU A 54 -17.74 -10.94 -7.43
N THR A 55 -17.99 -10.22 -8.52
CA THR A 55 -19.23 -10.34 -9.30
C THR A 55 -19.28 -11.67 -10.06
N SER A 56 -18.15 -12.18 -10.56
CA SER A 56 -18.12 -13.43 -11.33
C SER A 56 -18.21 -14.69 -10.47
N GLU A 57 -17.57 -14.70 -9.30
CA GLU A 57 -17.47 -15.91 -8.46
C GLU A 57 -18.41 -15.90 -7.25
N TYR A 58 -18.91 -14.72 -6.84
CA TYR A 58 -19.73 -14.54 -5.63
C TYR A 58 -20.97 -13.68 -5.91
N ASP A 59 -21.62 -13.91 -7.06
CA ASP A 59 -22.79 -13.14 -7.51
C ASP A 59 -23.93 -13.12 -6.48
N GLU A 60 -24.22 -14.26 -5.85
CA GLU A 60 -25.24 -14.36 -4.80
C GLU A 60 -24.94 -13.43 -3.61
N GLN A 61 -23.68 -13.36 -3.19
CA GLN A 61 -23.24 -12.48 -2.11
C GLN A 61 -23.31 -11.01 -2.55
N VAL A 62 -22.92 -10.69 -3.79
CA VAL A 62 -23.04 -9.33 -4.34
C VAL A 62 -24.50 -8.89 -4.40
N GLN A 63 -25.41 -9.75 -4.86
CA GLN A 63 -26.83 -9.46 -4.90
C GLN A 63 -27.40 -9.25 -3.49
N PHE A 64 -27.02 -10.09 -2.52
CA PHE A 64 -27.37 -9.90 -1.12
C PHE A 64 -26.93 -8.52 -0.60
N LEU A 65 -25.73 -8.06 -0.93
CA LEU A 65 -25.22 -6.75 -0.53
C LEU A 65 -26.04 -5.60 -1.14
N ARG A 66 -26.50 -5.74 -2.39
CA ARG A 66 -27.38 -4.76 -3.05
C ARG A 66 -28.77 -4.73 -2.42
N ASP A 67 -29.39 -5.90 -2.25
CA ASP A 67 -30.74 -6.03 -1.68
C ASP A 67 -30.83 -5.44 -0.26
N ASN A 68 -29.73 -5.54 0.50
CA ASN A 68 -29.63 -5.04 1.87
C ASN A 68 -28.97 -3.66 1.99
N LYS A 69 -28.81 -2.92 0.87
CA LYS A 69 -28.32 -1.54 0.83
C LYS A 69 -26.92 -1.34 1.43
N PHE A 70 -26.07 -2.37 1.43
CA PHE A 70 -24.66 -2.21 1.74
C PHE A 70 -23.91 -1.46 0.63
N LEU A 71 -24.40 -1.62 -0.60
CA LEU A 71 -23.92 -0.97 -1.81
C LEU A 71 -24.93 0.06 -2.32
N PRO A 72 -24.48 1.22 -2.85
CA PRO A 72 -25.35 2.14 -3.57
C PRO A 72 -25.90 1.51 -4.86
N ASP A 73 -27.07 1.96 -5.30
CA ASP A 73 -27.69 1.47 -6.53
C ASP A 73 -26.81 1.77 -7.75
N GLY A 74 -26.44 0.72 -8.50
CA GLY A 74 -25.66 0.85 -9.74
C GLY A 74 -24.17 1.14 -9.58
N GLU A 75 -23.66 1.32 -8.35
CA GLU A 75 -22.24 1.64 -8.12
C GLU A 75 -21.45 0.44 -7.57
N GLN A 76 -20.13 0.44 -7.85
CA GLN A 76 -19.16 -0.38 -7.12
C GLN A 76 -18.78 0.35 -5.84
N GLY A 77 -18.82 -0.35 -4.71
CA GLY A 77 -18.48 0.23 -3.42
C GLY A 77 -16.96 0.31 -3.21
N ASN A 78 -16.54 1.11 -2.24
CA ASN A 78 -15.21 0.97 -1.67
C ASN A 78 -15.17 -0.34 -0.84
N VAL A 79 -14.35 -1.31 -1.25
CA VAL A 79 -14.29 -2.69 -0.69
C VAL A 79 -13.97 -2.64 0.80
N GLU A 80 -13.11 -1.71 1.16
CA GLU A 80 -12.67 -1.48 2.51
C GLU A 80 -13.79 -1.02 3.45
N LEU A 81 -14.50 0.03 3.05
CA LEU A 81 -15.69 0.54 3.77
C LEU A 81 -16.79 -0.53 3.84
N LEU A 82 -16.91 -1.36 2.81
CA LEU A 82 -17.87 -2.45 2.78
C LEU A 82 -17.52 -3.55 3.79
N LEU A 83 -16.24 -3.92 3.92
CA LEU A 83 -15.78 -4.86 4.95
C LEU A 83 -16.08 -4.34 6.37
N ASP A 84 -15.89 -3.04 6.61
CA ASP A 84 -16.24 -2.40 7.89
C ASP A 84 -17.74 -2.47 8.19
N ARG A 85 -18.58 -2.10 7.23
CA ARG A 85 -20.04 -2.14 7.39
C ARG A 85 -20.53 -3.55 7.68
N LEU A 86 -19.95 -4.54 7.01
CA LEU A 86 -20.26 -5.94 7.24
C LEU A 86 -19.81 -6.41 8.63
N GLU A 87 -18.67 -5.94 9.12
CA GLU A 87 -18.21 -6.27 10.47
C GLU A 87 -19.16 -5.70 11.53
N ILE A 88 -19.54 -4.43 11.40
CA ILE A 88 -20.50 -3.77 12.30
C ILE A 88 -21.85 -4.49 12.26
N ALA A 89 -22.36 -4.79 11.07
CA ALA A 89 -23.62 -5.50 10.91
C ALA A 89 -23.58 -6.92 11.52
N CYS A 90 -22.45 -7.62 11.42
CA CYS A 90 -22.27 -8.90 12.12
C CYS A 90 -22.38 -8.71 13.64
N LEU A 91 -21.63 -7.76 14.21
CA LEU A 91 -21.63 -7.51 15.67
C LEU A 91 -23.02 -7.12 16.19
N ASP A 92 -23.72 -6.24 15.48
CA ASP A 92 -25.08 -5.82 15.85
C ASP A 92 -26.08 -6.98 15.75
N GLY A 93 -25.95 -7.81 14.72
CA GLY A 93 -26.79 -9.00 14.56
C GLY A 93 -26.53 -10.07 15.62
N GLU A 94 -25.26 -10.27 16.04
CA GLU A 94 -24.91 -11.16 17.16
C GLU A 94 -25.58 -10.69 18.46
N ARG A 95 -25.55 -9.37 18.73
CA ARG A 95 -26.15 -8.77 19.93
C ARG A 95 -27.65 -9.05 20.05
N ILE A 96 -28.38 -9.12 18.94
CA ILE A 96 -29.82 -9.34 18.91
C ILE A 96 -30.23 -10.78 18.56
N GLY A 97 -29.26 -11.67 18.32
CA GLY A 97 -29.52 -13.06 17.93
C GLY A 97 -30.11 -13.24 16.52
N ALA A 98 -29.75 -12.35 15.58
CA ALA A 98 -30.19 -12.46 14.18
C ALA A 98 -29.47 -13.60 13.42
N ASP A 99 -30.06 -14.05 12.31
CA ASP A 99 -29.37 -14.95 11.38
C ASP A 99 -28.30 -14.17 10.59
N LEU A 100 -27.05 -14.57 10.76
CA LEU A 100 -25.87 -13.93 10.19
C LEU A 100 -25.29 -14.70 9.00
N THR A 101 -25.91 -15.81 8.60
CA THR A 101 -25.32 -16.74 7.61
C THR A 101 -24.93 -16.02 6.33
N LYS A 102 -25.85 -15.20 5.77
CA LYS A 102 -25.59 -14.45 4.53
C LYS A 102 -24.59 -13.30 4.72
N LEU A 103 -24.65 -12.60 5.86
CA LEU A 103 -23.70 -11.53 6.19
C LEU A 103 -22.27 -12.06 6.30
N LYS A 104 -22.10 -13.16 7.03
CA LYS A 104 -20.82 -13.84 7.20
C LYS A 104 -20.31 -14.38 5.86
N ALA A 105 -21.16 -14.98 5.03
CA ALA A 105 -20.80 -15.45 3.70
C ALA A 105 -20.31 -14.30 2.79
N ALA A 106 -21.02 -13.16 2.77
CA ALA A 106 -20.60 -11.99 2.00
C ALA A 106 -19.25 -11.44 2.49
N ARG A 107 -19.07 -11.31 3.81
CA ARG A 107 -17.79 -10.89 4.42
C ARG A 107 -16.65 -11.84 4.05
N HIS A 108 -16.92 -13.15 4.06
CA HIS A 108 -15.95 -14.18 3.68
C HIS A 108 -15.54 -14.04 2.22
N ALA A 109 -16.50 -13.93 1.30
CA ALA A 109 -16.24 -13.72 -0.12
C ALA A 109 -15.34 -12.49 -0.37
N LEU A 110 -15.65 -11.34 0.24
CA LEU A 110 -14.81 -10.16 0.13
C LEU A 110 -13.38 -10.41 0.63
N ARG A 111 -13.22 -11.01 1.81
CA ARG A 111 -11.90 -11.32 2.38
C ARG A 111 -11.09 -12.26 1.47
N LYS A 112 -11.72 -13.27 0.87
CA LYS A 112 -11.07 -14.19 -0.08
C LYS A 112 -10.55 -13.46 -1.31
N VAL A 113 -11.38 -12.61 -1.91
CA VAL A 113 -10.99 -11.82 -3.10
C VAL A 113 -9.85 -10.85 -2.77
N VAL A 114 -9.93 -10.16 -1.63
CA VAL A 114 -8.86 -9.25 -1.18
C VAL A 114 -7.54 -9.98 -0.94
N LEU A 115 -7.58 -11.17 -0.33
CA LEU A 115 -6.38 -11.99 -0.16
C LEU A 115 -5.81 -12.46 -1.50
N ARG A 116 -6.65 -12.92 -2.42
CA ARG A 116 -6.22 -13.31 -3.79
C ARG A 116 -5.54 -12.16 -4.52
N ALA A 117 -6.06 -10.94 -4.37
CA ALA A 117 -5.45 -9.73 -4.93
C ALA A 117 -4.05 -9.42 -4.38
N ALA A 118 -3.76 -9.84 -3.15
CA ALA A 118 -2.51 -9.57 -2.45
C ALA A 118 -1.44 -10.68 -2.59
N ILE A 119 -1.79 -11.83 -3.18
CA ILE A 119 -0.85 -12.95 -3.42
C ILE A 119 0.20 -12.58 -4.49
N LEU A 120 -0.14 -11.75 -5.48
CA LEU A 120 0.73 -11.44 -6.61
C LEU A 120 1.07 -12.68 -7.46
N ASP A 121 2.31 -13.15 -7.43
CA ASP A 121 2.78 -14.34 -8.13
C ASP A 121 3.10 -15.45 -7.12
N GLU A 122 2.50 -16.62 -7.33
CA GLU A 122 2.64 -17.79 -6.45
C GLU A 122 4.12 -18.19 -6.22
N LYS A 123 5.00 -17.98 -7.20
CA LYS A 123 6.41 -18.35 -7.07
C LYS A 123 7.15 -17.53 -6.00
N LEU A 124 6.71 -16.29 -5.75
CA LEU A 124 7.32 -15.45 -4.71
C LEU A 124 7.07 -16.01 -3.30
N TRP A 125 6.00 -16.78 -3.12
CA TRP A 125 5.68 -17.42 -1.85
C TRP A 125 6.40 -18.75 -1.66
N SER A 126 6.53 -19.54 -2.73
CA SER A 126 7.19 -20.85 -2.68
C SER A 126 8.72 -20.74 -2.68
N GLU A 127 9.27 -19.73 -3.36
CA GLU A 127 10.71 -19.56 -3.57
C GLU A 127 11.15 -18.11 -3.25
N PRO A 128 10.94 -17.61 -2.01
CA PRO A 128 11.22 -16.21 -1.66
C PRO A 128 12.71 -15.84 -1.79
N ASP A 129 13.63 -16.79 -1.66
CA ASP A 129 15.07 -16.60 -1.88
C ASP A 129 15.43 -16.36 -3.35
N GLN A 130 14.55 -16.74 -4.27
CA GLN A 130 14.69 -16.53 -5.72
C GLN A 130 13.92 -15.30 -6.22
N ALA A 131 13.42 -14.44 -5.33
CA ALA A 131 12.65 -13.25 -5.70
C ALA A 131 13.37 -12.34 -6.72
N ILE A 132 14.71 -12.25 -6.64
CA ILE A 132 15.52 -11.47 -7.59
C ILE A 132 15.43 -11.99 -9.04
N LEU A 133 15.14 -13.28 -9.23
CA LEU A 133 15.00 -13.91 -10.54
C LEU A 133 13.56 -13.86 -11.06
N ASN A 134 12.60 -13.42 -10.25
CA ASN A 134 11.21 -13.35 -10.68
C ASN A 134 11.00 -12.18 -11.66
N PRO A 135 10.67 -12.45 -12.94
CA PRO A 135 10.57 -11.41 -13.95
C PRO A 135 9.44 -10.42 -13.65
N LYS A 136 8.37 -10.84 -12.97
CA LYS A 136 7.25 -9.97 -12.62
C LYS A 136 7.58 -8.98 -11.50
N LEU A 137 8.58 -9.28 -10.66
CA LEU A 137 9.05 -8.39 -9.59
C LEU A 137 10.12 -7.39 -10.07
N SER A 138 10.62 -7.56 -11.30
CA SER A 138 11.78 -6.81 -11.84
C SER A 138 11.62 -5.29 -11.77
N ASP A 139 10.43 -4.75 -12.02
CA ASP A 139 10.18 -3.31 -11.95
C ASP A 139 10.23 -2.77 -10.51
N HIS A 140 9.75 -3.53 -9.52
CA HIS A 140 9.84 -3.15 -8.11
C HIS A 140 11.30 -3.20 -7.61
N ILE A 141 12.04 -4.25 -7.97
CA ILE A 141 13.48 -4.36 -7.68
C ILE A 141 14.22 -3.18 -8.33
N ARG A 142 13.91 -2.86 -9.60
CA ARG A 142 14.51 -1.73 -10.29
C ARG A 142 14.18 -0.42 -9.59
N LEU A 143 12.94 -0.20 -9.19
CA LEU A 143 12.54 0.99 -8.43
C LEU A 143 13.33 1.12 -7.13
N VAL A 144 13.34 0.06 -6.31
CA VAL A 144 14.05 0.07 -5.01
C VAL A 144 15.55 0.26 -5.21
N SER A 145 16.18 -0.42 -6.17
CA SER A 145 17.61 -0.24 -6.45
C SER A 145 17.95 1.19 -6.87
N ARG A 146 17.08 1.86 -7.64
CA ARG A 146 17.30 3.24 -8.09
C ARG A 146 17.10 4.24 -6.96
N LEU A 147 16.14 4.01 -6.07
CA LEU A 147 15.95 4.85 -4.90
C LEU A 147 17.13 4.71 -3.92
N ALA A 148 17.52 3.48 -3.61
CA ALA A 148 18.57 3.19 -2.65
C ALA A 148 19.97 3.53 -3.20
N GLY A 149 20.28 3.16 -4.45
CA GLY A 149 21.61 3.33 -5.05
C GLY A 149 21.99 4.78 -5.38
N ASN A 150 21.00 5.66 -5.57
CA ASN A 150 21.26 7.08 -5.86
C ASN A 150 21.44 7.94 -4.60
N ARG A 151 21.53 7.35 -3.40
CA ARG A 151 21.77 8.11 -2.16
C ARG A 151 23.24 8.53 -2.06
N GLN A 152 23.47 9.79 -1.75
CA GLN A 152 24.80 10.30 -1.43
C GLN A 152 25.16 9.96 0.02
N PRO A 153 26.46 9.89 0.37
CA PRO A 153 26.88 9.71 1.76
C PRO A 153 26.26 10.75 2.69
N GLY A 154 25.56 10.27 3.73
CA GLY A 154 24.88 11.13 4.70
C GLY A 154 23.44 11.52 4.35
N GLN A 155 22.96 11.24 3.13
CA GLN A 155 21.53 11.36 2.83
C GLN A 155 20.73 10.27 3.53
N ALA A 156 19.50 10.61 3.90
CA ALA A 156 18.56 9.66 4.49
C ALA A 156 18.22 8.54 3.50
N ALA A 157 17.93 7.35 4.04
CA ALA A 157 17.41 6.25 3.24
C ALA A 157 16.01 6.61 2.68
N PRO A 158 15.65 6.09 1.49
CA PRO A 158 14.38 6.40 0.87
C PRO A 158 13.22 5.75 1.63
N TRP A 159 12.03 6.32 1.45
CA TRP A 159 10.77 5.79 1.97
C TRP A 159 9.93 5.16 0.86
N ALA A 160 9.35 4.00 1.10
CA ALA A 160 8.28 3.44 0.29
C ALA A 160 7.02 3.39 1.14
N PHE A 161 6.02 4.17 0.76
CA PHE A 161 4.68 4.10 1.31
C PHE A 161 3.82 3.28 0.35
N THR A 162 2.90 2.48 0.88
CA THR A 162 1.98 1.71 0.06
C THR A 162 0.64 1.53 0.73
N THR A 163 -0.42 1.54 -0.05
CA THR A 163 -1.76 1.11 0.37
C THR A 163 -1.97 -0.40 0.16
N ASN A 164 -1.01 -1.09 -0.46
CA ASN A 164 -1.16 -2.48 -0.83
C ASN A 164 -0.83 -3.41 0.35
N TYR A 165 -1.62 -4.47 0.47
CA TYR A 165 -1.45 -5.50 1.50
C TYR A 165 -0.38 -6.54 1.17
N ASP A 166 0.04 -6.60 -0.10
CA ASP A 166 1.00 -7.58 -0.62
C ASP A 166 2.42 -7.40 -0.05
N LEU A 167 3.38 -8.24 -0.47
CA LEU A 167 4.78 -8.20 0.00
C LEU A 167 5.80 -7.78 -1.07
N ALA A 168 5.37 -7.11 -2.15
CA ALA A 168 6.25 -6.80 -3.29
C ALA A 168 7.49 -5.98 -2.89
N LEU A 169 7.32 -4.99 -2.00
CA LEU A 169 8.38 -4.10 -1.58
C LEU A 169 9.37 -4.78 -0.63
N GLU A 170 8.86 -5.61 0.28
CA GLU A 170 9.65 -6.43 1.19
C GLU A 170 10.55 -7.38 0.41
N TRP A 171 9.99 -8.19 -0.49
CA TRP A 171 10.76 -9.09 -1.34
C TRP A 171 11.76 -8.35 -2.22
N SER A 172 11.39 -7.18 -2.75
CA SER A 172 12.31 -6.37 -3.55
C SER A 172 13.48 -5.82 -2.75
N ALA A 173 13.24 -5.40 -1.51
CA ALA A 173 14.30 -4.93 -0.61
C ALA A 173 15.23 -6.08 -0.21
N GLU A 174 14.67 -7.23 0.18
CA GLU A 174 15.42 -8.42 0.56
C GLU A 174 16.24 -8.99 -0.60
N ALA A 175 15.67 -9.04 -1.81
CA ALA A 175 16.37 -9.42 -3.04
C ALA A 175 17.61 -8.56 -3.33
N LEU A 176 17.61 -7.29 -2.89
CA LEU A 176 18.72 -6.36 -3.04
C LEU A 176 19.67 -6.35 -1.82
N GLY A 177 19.40 -7.17 -0.81
CA GLY A 177 20.15 -7.17 0.45
C GLY A 177 19.93 -5.92 1.29
N LEU A 178 18.85 -5.17 1.07
CA LEU A 178 18.47 -4.01 1.86
C LEU A 178 17.67 -4.45 3.08
N HIS A 179 17.90 -3.78 4.21
CA HIS A 179 17.08 -3.94 5.38
C HIS A 179 15.76 -3.17 5.22
N CYS A 180 14.66 -3.91 5.13
CA CYS A 180 13.32 -3.33 5.10
C CYS A 180 12.90 -2.91 6.52
N VAL A 181 12.89 -1.60 6.79
CA VAL A 181 12.51 -1.04 8.08
C VAL A 181 11.04 -0.64 8.04
N ASN A 182 10.16 -1.52 8.55
CA ASN A 182 8.71 -1.36 8.47
C ASN A 182 8.02 -1.21 9.83
N GLY A 183 8.79 -0.90 10.88
CA GLY A 183 8.27 -0.79 12.25
C GLY A 183 8.34 -2.08 13.05
N PHE A 184 8.60 -3.23 12.43
CA PHE A 184 8.69 -4.52 13.12
C PHE A 184 10.13 -4.98 13.30
N SER A 185 10.45 -5.43 14.52
CA SER A 185 11.81 -5.84 14.88
C SER A 185 11.82 -7.08 15.75
N GLY A 186 12.90 -7.86 15.68
CA GLY A 186 13.06 -9.12 16.40
C GLY A 186 13.39 -10.27 15.45
N THR A 187 13.85 -11.39 15.99
CA THR A 187 14.22 -12.57 15.20
C THR A 187 13.15 -13.64 15.25
N HIS A 188 12.62 -13.92 16.44
CA HIS A 188 11.59 -14.95 16.66
C HIS A 188 10.19 -14.36 16.79
N ASP A 189 10.10 -13.17 17.40
CA ASP A 189 8.89 -12.39 17.50
C ASP A 189 9.18 -11.00 16.92
N ARG A 190 8.74 -10.78 15.68
CA ARG A 190 8.83 -9.49 15.00
C ARG A 190 7.70 -8.61 15.47
N ALA A 191 7.81 -8.08 16.68
CA ALA A 191 6.82 -7.19 17.28
C ALA A 191 6.96 -5.76 16.74
N PHE A 192 5.84 -5.04 16.65
CA PHE A 192 5.81 -3.64 16.25
C PHE A 192 6.50 -2.77 17.32
N ARG A 193 7.60 -2.12 16.93
CA ARG A 193 8.38 -1.18 17.72
C ARG A 193 8.61 0.09 16.88
N PRO A 194 7.83 1.16 17.09
CA PRO A 194 7.94 2.42 16.34
C PRO A 194 9.35 3.01 16.28
N SER A 195 10.14 2.81 17.33
CA SER A 195 11.52 3.28 17.42
C SER A 195 12.44 2.68 16.36
N SER A 196 12.06 1.55 15.73
CA SER A 196 12.83 0.98 14.63
C SER A 196 12.88 1.91 13.40
N PHE A 197 11.85 2.73 13.16
CA PHE A 197 11.86 3.74 12.10
C PHE A 197 12.90 4.84 12.33
N ASP A 198 13.35 5.03 13.57
CA ASP A 198 14.36 6.02 13.94
C ASP A 198 15.79 5.46 13.87
N LEU A 199 15.94 4.17 13.49
CA LEU A 199 17.21 3.48 13.35
C LEU A 199 17.54 3.23 11.87
N GLY A 200 18.82 3.05 11.57
CA GLY A 200 19.28 2.71 10.23
C GLY A 200 20.65 2.04 10.24
N LEU A 201 20.85 1.07 9.34
CA LEU A 201 22.14 0.44 9.11
C LEU A 201 23.05 1.34 8.29
N ARG A 202 24.32 1.39 8.67
CA ARG A 202 25.39 2.07 7.94
C ARG A 202 26.66 1.22 7.96
N ASN A 203 27.39 1.22 6.85
CA ASN A 203 28.70 0.59 6.80
C ASN A 203 29.77 1.54 7.37
N VAL A 204 30.22 1.27 8.59
CA VAL A 204 31.23 2.10 9.29
C VAL A 204 32.64 1.99 8.70
N GLN A 205 32.91 0.94 7.91
CA GLN A 205 34.20 0.72 7.27
C GLN A 205 34.24 1.24 5.83
N ALA A 206 33.12 1.72 5.28
CA ALA A 206 33.02 2.17 3.91
C ALA A 206 33.98 3.33 3.61
N ARG A 207 34.73 3.19 2.50
CA ARG A 207 35.67 4.19 1.97
C ARG A 207 35.38 4.44 0.50
N GLY A 208 35.63 5.67 0.03
CA GLY A 208 35.41 6.06 -1.36
C GLY A 208 33.97 5.80 -1.81
N GLU A 209 33.82 5.17 -2.97
CA GLU A 209 32.54 4.88 -3.62
C GLU A 209 31.65 3.91 -2.84
N ALA A 210 32.21 3.11 -1.92
CA ALA A 210 31.42 2.20 -1.07
C ALA A 210 30.53 2.95 -0.05
N ARG A 211 30.68 4.28 0.07
CA ARG A 211 29.82 5.13 0.92
C ARG A 211 28.52 5.56 0.24
N PHE A 212 28.44 5.39 -1.08
CA PHE A 212 27.25 5.74 -1.84
C PHE A 212 26.18 4.66 -1.65
N GLY A 213 24.93 5.07 -1.84
CA GLY A 213 23.77 4.23 -1.59
C GLY A 213 23.41 4.15 -0.11
N THR A 214 22.48 3.26 0.19
CA THR A 214 22.00 2.97 1.55
C THR A 214 21.75 1.48 1.69
N TYR A 215 21.73 1.02 2.94
CA TYR A 215 21.42 -0.36 3.31
C TYR A 215 19.99 -0.52 3.83
N ASN A 216 19.19 0.53 3.84
CA ASN A 216 17.82 0.50 4.34
C ASN A 216 16.83 0.98 3.29
N LEU A 217 15.62 0.42 3.35
CA LEU A 217 14.41 0.98 2.77
C LEU A 217 13.41 1.14 3.92
N TYR A 218 12.95 2.36 4.18
CA TYR A 218 11.86 2.55 5.14
C TYR A 218 10.53 2.23 4.44
N LEU A 219 9.69 1.41 5.07
CA LEU A 219 8.43 0.96 4.49
C LEU A 219 7.24 1.32 5.38
N GLY A 220 6.30 2.11 4.84
CA GLY A 220 5.04 2.45 5.49
C GLY A 220 3.84 1.79 4.80
N LYS A 221 3.29 0.73 5.40
CA LYS A 221 2.06 0.05 4.94
C LYS A 221 0.83 0.77 5.50
N LEU A 222 0.30 1.71 4.73
CA LEU A 222 -0.77 2.63 5.16
C LEU A 222 -2.08 1.90 5.44
N HIS A 223 -2.35 0.78 4.76
CA HIS A 223 -3.54 -0.04 4.99
C HIS A 223 -3.24 -1.40 5.64
N GLY A 224 -2.08 -1.55 6.26
CA GLY A 224 -1.68 -2.82 6.86
C GLY A 224 -1.14 -3.80 5.83
N SER A 225 -1.06 -5.08 6.23
CA SER A 225 -0.38 -6.11 5.44
C SER A 225 -0.98 -7.48 5.70
N ILE A 226 -0.91 -8.36 4.70
CA ILE A 226 -1.22 -9.79 4.87
C ILE A 226 -0.24 -10.50 5.80
N SER A 227 0.93 -9.93 6.06
CA SER A 227 1.92 -10.47 7.00
C SER A 227 1.66 -10.09 8.46
N TRP A 228 0.75 -9.16 8.76
CA TRP A 228 0.56 -8.64 10.12
C TRP A 228 -0.53 -9.40 10.84
N THR A 229 -0.31 -9.73 12.11
CA THR A 229 -1.30 -10.41 12.96
C THR A 229 -1.24 -9.89 14.40
N ALA A 230 -2.32 -10.09 15.15
CA ALA A 230 -2.33 -9.86 16.59
C ALA A 230 -1.65 -11.03 17.31
N SER A 231 -0.72 -10.73 18.21
CA SER A 231 -0.11 -11.70 19.10
C SER A 231 -1.07 -12.05 20.25
N MET A 232 -0.77 -13.15 20.96
CA MET A 232 -1.55 -13.55 22.15
C MET A 232 -1.50 -12.52 23.28
N SER A 233 -0.46 -11.67 23.33
CA SER A 233 -0.33 -10.60 24.33
C SER A 233 -1.06 -9.32 23.91
N GLY A 234 -1.72 -9.33 22.75
CA GLY A 234 -2.42 -8.16 22.20
C GLY A 234 -1.49 -7.16 21.50
N SER A 235 -0.18 -7.45 21.37
CA SER A 235 0.72 -6.69 20.49
C SER A 235 0.48 -7.05 19.02
N VAL A 236 1.00 -6.26 18.09
CA VAL A 236 1.00 -6.63 16.66
C VAL A 236 2.37 -7.18 16.29
N CYS A 237 2.39 -8.30 15.58
CA CYS A 237 3.60 -8.91 15.05
C CYS A 237 3.49 -9.14 13.55
N GLU A 238 4.65 -9.23 12.90
CA GLU A 238 4.78 -9.57 11.49
C GLU A 238 5.25 -11.02 11.33
N LEU A 239 4.51 -11.80 10.56
CA LEU A 239 4.81 -13.17 10.21
C LEU A 239 5.66 -13.24 8.93
N PRO A 240 6.65 -14.15 8.86
CA PRO A 240 7.35 -14.46 7.61
C PRO A 240 6.40 -14.99 6.53
N SER A 241 6.69 -14.75 5.25
CA SER A 241 5.87 -15.20 4.12
C SER A 241 5.58 -16.71 4.15
N ALA A 242 6.57 -17.52 4.55
CA ALA A 242 6.44 -18.97 4.71
C ALA A 242 5.40 -19.41 5.75
N SER A 243 5.14 -18.59 6.76
CA SER A 243 4.09 -18.82 7.76
C SER A 243 2.73 -18.25 7.32
N VAL A 244 2.73 -17.19 6.52
CA VAL A 244 1.52 -16.54 6.01
C VAL A 244 0.85 -17.37 4.92
N LYS A 245 1.61 -17.92 3.96
CA LYS A 245 1.04 -18.61 2.80
C LYS A 245 0.09 -19.77 3.15
N PRO A 246 0.44 -20.70 4.05
CA PRO A 246 -0.46 -21.80 4.41
C PRO A 246 -1.79 -21.30 5.03
N LEU A 247 -1.74 -20.23 5.81
CA LEU A 247 -2.92 -19.62 6.43
C LEU A 247 -3.82 -18.95 5.39
N VAL A 248 -3.24 -18.27 4.40
CA VAL A 248 -3.96 -17.69 3.27
C VAL A 248 -4.63 -18.78 2.44
N ASP A 249 -3.88 -19.83 2.08
CA ASP A 249 -4.38 -20.93 1.25
C ASP A 249 -5.50 -21.70 1.94
N GLN A 250 -5.35 -21.98 3.24
CA GLN A 250 -6.39 -22.63 4.04
C GLN A 250 -7.67 -21.79 4.08
N PHE A 251 -7.56 -20.47 4.25
CA PHE A 251 -8.72 -19.58 4.29
C PHE A 251 -9.39 -19.47 2.91
N ILE A 252 -8.61 -19.35 1.83
CA ILE A 252 -9.14 -19.30 0.45
C ILE A 252 -9.77 -20.64 0.06
N ALA A 253 -9.28 -21.77 0.55
CA ALA A 253 -9.90 -23.07 0.29
C ALA A 253 -11.14 -23.34 1.18
N SER A 254 -11.31 -22.63 2.28
CA SER A 254 -12.39 -22.87 3.24
C SER A 254 -13.72 -22.24 2.79
N ASP A 255 -14.81 -22.95 3.07
CA ASP A 255 -16.18 -22.43 2.99
C ASP A 255 -16.71 -21.96 4.36
N GLN A 256 -15.89 -22.03 5.42
CA GLN A 256 -16.27 -21.59 6.76
C GLN A 256 -15.96 -20.09 6.96
N PRO A 257 -16.98 -19.22 7.09
CA PRO A 257 -16.79 -17.76 7.12
C PRO A 257 -16.02 -17.21 8.33
N ASP A 258 -16.00 -17.96 9.43
CA ASP A 258 -15.46 -17.50 10.71
C ASP A 258 -13.98 -17.88 10.92
N ASN A 259 -13.36 -18.62 10.00
CA ASN A 259 -11.95 -19.06 10.11
C ASN A 259 -10.93 -17.99 9.69
N TRP A 260 -11.21 -16.70 9.93
CA TRP A 260 -10.28 -15.63 9.59
C TRP A 260 -8.92 -15.82 10.30
N PRO A 261 -7.78 -15.90 9.58
CA PRO A 261 -6.48 -16.17 10.20
C PRO A 261 -5.92 -15.06 11.10
N GLY A 262 -6.67 -13.97 11.29
CA GLY A 262 -6.24 -12.84 12.12
C GLY A 262 -5.39 -11.80 11.38
N PHE A 263 -5.28 -11.87 10.04
CA PHE A 263 -4.51 -10.88 9.29
C PHE A 263 -5.02 -9.45 9.51
N MET A 264 -4.08 -8.51 9.61
CA MET A 264 -4.35 -7.10 9.84
C MET A 264 -4.31 -6.33 8.54
N ILE A 265 -5.38 -6.54 7.78
CA ILE A 265 -5.76 -5.75 6.61
C ILE A 265 -6.71 -4.66 7.10
N PHE A 266 -6.27 -3.41 7.02
CA PHE A 266 -7.12 -2.23 7.26
C PHE A 266 -7.84 -1.94 5.95
N PRO A 267 -9.10 -1.47 5.97
CA PRO A 267 -9.52 -0.32 6.77
C PRO A 267 -10.83 -0.47 7.53
N GLY A 268 -10.75 0.01 8.77
CA GLY A 268 -11.63 1.05 9.27
C GLY A 268 -12.17 0.78 10.67
N ALA A 269 -13.12 1.62 11.11
CA ALA A 269 -13.27 1.98 12.51
C ALA A 269 -13.73 0.84 13.44
N SER A 270 -14.23 -0.24 12.84
CA SER A 270 -14.76 -1.40 13.54
C SER A 270 -13.68 -2.26 14.21
N LYS A 271 -12.43 -2.18 13.75
CA LYS A 271 -11.29 -2.94 14.28
C LYS A 271 -10.33 -2.13 15.16
N PHE A 272 -10.81 -1.03 15.76
CA PHE A 272 -10.05 -0.26 16.74
C PHE A 272 -9.97 -0.99 18.10
N VAL A 273 -9.27 -2.14 18.13
CA VAL A 273 -8.55 -2.55 19.34
C VAL A 273 -7.41 -1.55 19.52
N GLN A 274 -7.13 -1.11 20.75
CA GLN A 274 -6.14 -0.06 21.05
C GLN A 274 -4.80 -0.29 20.32
N THR A 275 -4.36 -1.53 20.20
CA THR A 275 -3.09 -1.89 19.55
C THR A 275 -3.11 -1.71 18.03
N THR A 276 -4.20 -2.06 17.36
CA THR A 276 -4.36 -1.85 15.91
C THR A 276 -4.37 -0.37 15.57
N ALA A 277 -5.09 0.42 16.38
CA ALA A 277 -5.13 1.87 16.26
C ALA A 277 -3.73 2.49 16.38
N PHE A 278 -2.91 1.95 17.28
CA PHE A 278 -1.55 2.41 17.51
C PHE A 278 -0.63 2.17 16.29
N VAL A 279 -0.63 0.96 15.72
CA VAL A 279 0.21 0.66 14.52
C VAL A 279 -0.19 1.56 13.36
N TYR A 280 -1.48 1.63 13.05
CA TYR A 280 -1.99 2.46 11.98
C TYR A 280 -1.65 3.94 12.20
N GLY A 281 -1.91 4.46 13.41
CA GLY A 281 -1.63 5.84 13.76
C GLY A 281 -0.15 6.20 13.62
N GLU A 282 0.74 5.28 14.01
CA GLU A 282 2.18 5.46 13.87
C GLU A 282 2.64 5.48 12.41
N VAL A 283 2.15 4.55 11.57
CA VAL A 283 2.51 4.53 10.14
C VAL A 283 2.00 5.78 9.42
N ILE A 284 0.77 6.22 9.74
CA ILE A 284 0.23 7.50 9.24
C ILE A 284 1.07 8.68 9.71
N ARG A 285 1.49 8.70 10.99
CA ARG A 285 2.39 9.73 11.52
C ARG A 285 3.68 9.79 10.71
N ARG A 286 4.35 8.67 10.46
CA ARG A 286 5.58 8.62 9.64
C ARG A 286 5.37 9.13 8.22
N PHE A 287 4.22 8.84 7.60
CA PHE A 287 3.86 9.40 6.30
C PHE A 287 3.71 10.92 6.35
N THR A 288 2.96 11.46 7.31
CA THR A 288 2.79 12.91 7.47
C THR A 288 4.10 13.63 7.80
N GLU A 289 4.97 13.02 8.60
CA GLU A 289 6.30 13.53 8.90
C GLU A 289 7.16 13.61 7.65
N PHE A 290 7.21 12.54 6.85
CA PHE A 290 7.93 12.53 5.59
C PHE A 290 7.47 13.65 4.66
N LEU A 291 6.16 13.82 4.49
CA LEU A 291 5.56 14.86 3.66
C LEU A 291 5.92 16.29 4.14
N SER A 292 6.13 16.45 5.45
CA SER A 292 6.48 17.73 6.07
C SER A 292 7.97 18.04 6.03
N ARG A 293 8.83 17.11 5.60
CA ARG A 293 10.28 17.33 5.54
C ARG A 293 10.64 18.38 4.50
N PRO A 294 11.68 19.19 4.75
CA PRO A 294 12.21 20.09 3.74
C PRO A 294 12.80 19.30 2.57
N ASN A 295 12.69 19.84 1.37
CA ASN A 295 13.23 19.27 0.14
C ASN A 295 12.82 17.79 -0.03
N ALA A 296 11.55 17.49 0.23
CA ALA A 296 10.99 16.15 0.07
C ALA A 296 10.46 15.95 -1.34
N CYS A 297 10.63 14.74 -1.88
CA CYS A 297 10.00 14.30 -3.11
C CYS A 297 9.13 13.07 -2.83
N LEU A 298 7.84 13.14 -3.13
CA LEU A 298 6.96 11.97 -3.18
C LEU A 298 6.58 11.65 -4.63
N ILE A 299 6.91 10.45 -5.08
CA ILE A 299 6.47 9.92 -6.38
C ILE A 299 5.29 8.97 -6.16
N VAL A 300 4.14 9.30 -6.71
CA VAL A 300 2.90 8.52 -6.59
C VAL A 300 2.71 7.70 -7.86
N ASN A 301 2.51 6.40 -7.73
CA ASN A 301 2.28 5.49 -8.85
C ASN A 301 1.25 4.40 -8.50
N GLY A 302 0.30 4.16 -9.40
CA GLY A 302 -0.70 3.11 -9.24
C GLY A 302 -1.68 3.32 -8.08
N TYR A 303 -1.70 4.51 -7.48
CA TYR A 303 -2.64 4.91 -6.44
C TYR A 303 -3.85 5.61 -7.07
N GLY A 304 -5.05 5.05 -6.85
CA GLY A 304 -6.28 5.50 -7.49
C GLY A 304 -6.99 6.69 -6.84
N PHE A 305 -6.41 7.32 -5.80
CA PHE A 305 -7.00 8.48 -5.10
C PHE A 305 -8.42 8.26 -4.57
N THR A 306 -8.83 7.01 -4.32
CA THR A 306 -10.14 6.68 -3.72
C THR A 306 -10.17 6.81 -2.19
N ASP A 307 -9.00 6.90 -1.54
CA ASP A 307 -8.89 7.07 -0.09
C ASP A 307 -8.81 8.56 0.30
N ASP A 308 -9.91 9.06 0.86
CA ASP A 308 -10.04 10.45 1.27
C ASP A 308 -9.11 10.88 2.39
N HIS A 309 -8.75 9.97 3.30
CA HIS A 309 -7.87 10.30 4.40
C HIS A 309 -6.46 10.57 3.86
N ILE A 310 -5.91 9.64 3.08
CA ILE A 310 -4.59 9.80 2.45
C ILE A 310 -4.58 11.02 1.51
N ASN A 311 -5.64 11.22 0.72
CA ASN A 311 -5.79 12.40 -0.13
C ASN A 311 -5.73 13.71 0.68
N ARG A 312 -6.42 13.80 1.81
CA ARG A 312 -6.38 14.98 2.69
C ARG A 312 -4.97 15.23 3.22
N LEU A 313 -4.24 14.19 3.59
CA LEU A 313 -2.85 14.32 4.06
C LEU A 313 -1.93 14.85 2.94
N ILE A 314 -2.04 14.30 1.73
CA ILE A 314 -1.27 14.76 0.56
C ILE A 314 -1.60 16.21 0.23
N VAL A 315 -2.90 16.57 0.17
CA VAL A 315 -3.33 17.95 -0.11
C VAL A 315 -2.85 18.92 0.97
N SER A 316 -2.94 18.54 2.24
CA SER A 316 -2.43 19.35 3.35
C SER A 316 -0.93 19.55 3.26
N ALA A 317 -0.18 18.54 2.81
CA ALA A 317 1.26 18.62 2.65
C ALA A 317 1.71 19.58 1.55
N LEU A 318 0.84 19.93 0.59
CA LEU A 318 1.15 20.94 -0.43
C LEU A 318 1.39 22.35 0.15
N GLN A 319 1.06 22.57 1.43
CA GLN A 319 1.45 23.79 2.15
C GLN A 319 2.96 23.85 2.42
N ASN A 320 3.70 22.73 2.32
CA ASN A 320 5.15 22.70 2.32
C ASN A 320 5.67 23.19 0.95
N PRO A 321 6.28 24.38 0.86
CA PRO A 321 6.68 24.97 -0.43
C PRO A 321 7.87 24.24 -1.09
N THR A 322 8.55 23.36 -0.34
CA THR A 322 9.70 22.60 -0.83
C THR A 322 9.35 21.16 -1.22
N LEU A 323 8.11 20.72 -0.96
CA LEU A 323 7.64 19.40 -1.34
C LEU A 323 7.46 19.33 -2.86
N GLN A 324 8.07 18.32 -3.47
CA GLN A 324 7.85 17.94 -4.86
C GLN A 324 6.94 16.71 -4.90
N LEU A 325 5.73 16.88 -5.45
CA LEU A 325 4.79 15.79 -5.67
C LEU A 325 4.78 15.45 -7.17
N ILE A 326 5.16 14.22 -7.51
CA ILE A 326 5.14 13.71 -8.88
C ILE A 326 4.11 12.59 -8.93
N ILE A 327 3.07 12.74 -9.76
CA ILE A 327 2.00 11.74 -9.87
C ILE A 327 2.07 11.14 -11.28
N TYR A 328 2.23 9.82 -11.35
CA TYR A 328 2.00 9.07 -12.56
C TYR A 328 0.54 8.59 -12.57
N LEU A 329 -0.24 9.10 -13.53
CA LEU A 329 -1.65 8.78 -13.69
C LEU A 329 -1.93 8.47 -15.17
N PRO A 330 -1.97 7.19 -15.58
CA PRO A 330 -2.19 6.83 -16.98
C PRO A 330 -3.61 7.17 -17.47
N GLU A 331 -4.58 7.31 -16.57
CA GLU A 331 -5.97 7.65 -16.89
C GLU A 331 -6.20 9.16 -17.06
N ILE A 332 -5.19 10.02 -16.84
CA ILE A 332 -5.34 11.47 -16.87
C ILE A 332 -5.95 11.98 -18.18
N ASP A 333 -5.67 11.28 -19.28
CA ASP A 333 -6.21 11.62 -20.59
C ASP A 333 -7.73 11.45 -20.71
N ARG A 334 -8.30 10.53 -19.93
CA ARG A 334 -9.75 10.29 -19.91
C ARG A 334 -10.49 11.33 -19.09
N LEU A 335 -9.79 11.98 -18.17
CA LEU A 335 -10.41 12.90 -17.22
C LEU A 335 -10.66 14.29 -17.82
N GLY A 336 -10.00 14.66 -18.93
CA GLY A 336 -10.24 15.93 -19.62
C GLY A 336 -9.95 17.19 -18.78
N ILE A 337 -9.22 17.05 -17.66
CA ILE A 337 -8.99 18.09 -16.64
C ILE A 337 -7.78 18.98 -16.99
N TYR A 338 -7.27 18.87 -18.22
CA TYR A 338 -5.97 19.42 -18.65
C TYR A 338 -5.78 20.91 -18.30
N ASP A 339 -6.82 21.73 -18.49
CA ASP A 339 -6.74 23.17 -18.25
C ASP A 339 -6.96 23.56 -16.76
N THR A 340 -7.56 22.67 -15.96
CA THR A 340 -7.93 22.94 -14.56
C THR A 340 -6.95 22.40 -13.52
N LEU A 341 -5.99 21.56 -13.93
CA LEU A 341 -4.89 21.08 -13.09
C LEU A 341 -3.88 22.18 -12.69
N ALA A 342 -3.97 23.35 -13.33
CA ALA A 342 -3.17 24.53 -13.04
C ALA A 342 -3.42 25.11 -11.63
N ALA A 343 -4.50 24.74 -10.95
CA ALA A 343 -4.84 25.19 -9.61
C ALA A 343 -4.61 24.08 -8.55
N THR A 344 -3.61 24.30 -7.71
CA THR A 344 -3.13 23.41 -6.65
C THR A 344 -4.25 22.93 -5.71
N GLY A 345 -4.23 21.64 -5.33
CA GLY A 345 -5.14 21.01 -4.37
C GLY A 345 -6.53 20.62 -4.91
N GLU A 346 -7.13 21.42 -5.80
CA GLU A 346 -8.44 21.12 -6.38
C GLU A 346 -8.39 19.96 -7.39
N ALA A 347 -7.27 19.85 -8.12
CA ALA A 347 -6.96 18.74 -9.00
C ALA A 347 -7.05 17.36 -8.32
N ILE A 348 -6.43 17.19 -7.15
CA ILE A 348 -6.43 15.91 -6.42
C ILE A 348 -7.85 15.52 -6.00
N LYS A 349 -8.70 16.50 -5.64
CA LYS A 349 -10.12 16.24 -5.35
C LYS A 349 -10.89 15.76 -6.57
N ARG A 350 -10.48 16.15 -7.78
CA ARG A 350 -11.09 15.75 -9.06
C ARG A 350 -10.53 14.43 -9.62
N LEU A 351 -9.44 13.89 -9.07
CA LEU A 351 -8.91 12.55 -9.42
C LEU A 351 -9.75 11.39 -8.85
N ARG A 352 -10.90 11.69 -8.21
CA ARG A 352 -11.80 10.71 -7.60
C ARG A 352 -12.65 9.89 -8.58
N THR A 353 -12.64 10.25 -9.86
CA THR A 353 -13.40 9.59 -10.94
C THR A 353 -12.52 8.59 -11.67
#